data_AF-A0A946ZBF1-F1
#
_entry.id   AF-A0A946ZBF1-F1
#
_cell.length_a   1.000
_cell.length_b   1.000
_cell.length_c   1.000
_cell.angle_alpha   90.00
_cell.angle_beta   90.00
_cell.angle_gamma   90.00
#
_symmetry.space_group_name_H-M   'P 1'
#
loop_
_entity.id
_entity.type
_entity.pdbx_description
1 polymer ?
#
loop_
_entity_poly.entity_id
_entity_poly.type
_entity_poly.pdbx_seq_one_letter_code
_entity_poly.pdbx_strand_id
1 'polypeptide(L)' 'MYPAELVKPMRDDLVAAGFEELFSASEVEEALGKEGTTLVVVNSVCGCAAANARPAAK' A
#
# COMPACT_ATOMS: atom_id res chain seq x y z
N MET A 1 4.03 17.16 -6.15
CA MET A 1 4.00 15.76 -5.68
C MET A 1 5.26 15.49 -4.88
N TYR A 2 5.21 14.60 -3.88
CA TYR A 2 6.39 14.22 -3.09
C TYR A 2 7.39 13.44 -3.97
N PRO A 3 8.70 13.66 -3.83
CA PRO A 3 9.73 12.87 -4.52
C PRO A 3 9.64 11.38 -4.21
N ALA A 4 10.06 10.55 -5.17
CA ALA A 4 9.96 9.08 -5.08
C ALA A 4 10.74 8.52 -3.88
N GLU A 5 11.90 9.10 -3.60
CA GLU A 5 12.77 8.77 -2.47
C GLU A 5 12.14 9.09 -1.11
N LEU A 6 11.28 10.11 -1.04
CA LEU A 6 10.59 10.46 0.22
C LEU A 6 9.42 9.52 0.51
N VAL A 7 8.76 9.01 -0.53
CA VAL A 7 7.61 8.09 -0.36
C VAL A 7 8.02 6.64 -0.29
N LYS A 8 9.22 6.27 -0.79
CA LYS A 8 9.73 4.90 -0.77
C LYS A 8 9.66 4.24 0.62
N PRO A 9 10.14 4.88 1.72
CA PRO A 9 10.04 4.28 3.05
C PRO A 9 8.60 3.98 3.47
N MET A 10 7.62 4.77 3.01
CA MET A 10 6.21 4.57 3.34
C MET A 10 5.58 3.38 2.62
N ARG A 11 6.12 3.02 1.45
CA ARG A 11 5.71 1.83 0.68
C ARG A 11 6.42 0.59 1.19
N ASP A 12 7.74 0.69 1.38
CA ASP A 12 8.58 -0.38 1.93
C ASP A 12 8.03 -0.89 3.28
N ASP A 13 7.45 0.01 4.08
CA ASP A 13 6.81 -0.30 5.37
C ASP A 13 5.64 -1.29 5.27
N LEU A 14 4.85 -1.24 4.19
CA LEU A 14 3.77 -2.20 3.92
C LEU A 14 4.28 -3.44 3.18
N VAL A 15 5.23 -3.26 2.24
CA VAL A 15 5.87 -4.37 1.53
C VAL A 15 6.56 -5.33 2.51
N ALA A 16 7.22 -4.80 3.52
CA ALA A 16 7.85 -5.59 4.59
C ALA A 16 6.84 -6.43 5.40
N ALA A 17 5.56 -6.06 5.38
CA ALA A 17 4.47 -6.80 6.02
C ALA A 17 3.71 -7.74 5.05
N GLY A 18 4.19 -7.87 3.81
CA GLY A 18 3.62 -8.78 2.81
C GLY A 18 2.60 -8.17 1.86
N PHE A 19 2.42 -6.84 1.86
CA PHE A 19 1.59 -6.18 0.85
C PHE A 19 2.30 -6.11 -0.50
N GLU A 20 1.54 -6.30 -1.57
CA GLU A 20 1.97 -6.13 -2.96
C GLU A 20 1.74 -4.67 -3.40
N GLU A 21 2.75 -4.03 -4.01
CA GLU A 21 2.60 -2.69 -4.60
C GLU A 21 1.91 -2.78 -5.97
N LEU A 22 0.88 -1.96 -6.18
CA LEU A 22 0.14 -1.89 -7.44
C LEU A 22 0.25 -0.46 -7.99
N PHE A 23 0.90 -0.29 -9.13
CA PHE A 23 1.19 1.00 -9.77
C PHE A 23 0.32 1.29 -11.00
N SER A 24 -0.32 0.26 -11.56
CA SER A 24 -1.15 0.38 -12.76
C SER A 24 -2.60 -0.05 -12.51
N ALA A 25 -3.53 0.46 -13.32
CA ALA A 25 -4.93 0.05 -13.24
C ALA A 25 -5.09 -1.45 -13.53
N SER A 26 -4.30 -2.00 -14.46
CA SER A 26 -4.28 -3.44 -14.77
C SER A 26 -3.84 -4.29 -13.58
N GLU A 27 -2.80 -3.87 -12.85
CA GLU A 27 -2.35 -4.58 -11.64
C GLU A 27 -3.43 -4.57 -10.55
N VAL A 28 -4.19 -3.47 -10.42
CA VAL A 28 -5.33 -3.38 -9.50
C VAL A 28 -6.45 -4.33 -9.93
N GLU A 29 -6.82 -4.34 -11.20
CA GLU A 29 -7.84 -5.24 -11.75
C GLU A 29 -7.48 -6.71 -11.54
N GLU A 30 -6.22 -7.07 -11.79
CA GLU A 30 -5.72 -8.43 -11.57
C GLU A 30 -5.76 -8.81 -10.09
N ALA A 31 -5.28 -7.95 -9.19
CA ALA A 31 -5.27 -8.21 -7.76
C ALA A 31 -6.67 -8.36 -7.14
N LEU A 32 -7.64 -7.57 -7.62
CA LEU A 32 -9.04 -7.64 -7.18
C LEU A 32 -9.83 -8.79 -7.83
N GLY A 33 -9.37 -9.32 -8.97
CA GLY A 33 -9.96 -10.47 -9.64
C GLY A 33 -9.57 -11.83 -9.04
N LYS A 34 -8.59 -11.87 -8.12
CA LYS A 34 -8.15 -13.10 -7.44
C LYS A 34 -9.30 -13.69 -6.60
N GLU A 35 -9.44 -15.02 -6.61
CA GLU A 35 -10.41 -15.71 -5.75
C GLU A 35 -10.05 -15.56 -4.27
N GLY A 36 -11.06 -15.56 -3.40
CA GLY A 36 -10.89 -15.42 -1.96
C GLY A 36 -11.11 -14.00 -1.45
N THR A 37 -10.29 -13.55 -0.50
CA THR A 37 -10.44 -12.23 0.14
C THR A 37 -9.14 -11.44 -0.01
N THR A 38 -9.26 -10.20 -0.48
CA THR A 38 -8.13 -9.28 -0.66
C THR A 38 -8.26 -8.11 0.31
N LEU A 39 -7.26 -7.91 1.18
CA LEU A 39 -7.14 -6.70 2.00
C LEU A 39 -6.38 -5.63 1.20
N VAL A 40 -7.05 -4.53 0.89
CA VAL A 40 -6.46 -3.40 0.15
C VAL A 40 -6.19 -2.24 1.10
N VAL A 41 -4.94 -1.77 1.13
CA VAL A 41 -4.55 -0.58 1.87
C VAL A 41 -4.30 0.56 0.90
N VAL A 42 -5.19 1.56 0.92
CA VAL A 42 -4.96 2.84 0.23
C VAL A 42 -3.99 3.66 1.06
N ASN A 43 -2.69 3.54 0.77
CA ASN A 43 -1.65 4.23 1.50
C ASN A 43 -1.64 5.73 1.20
N SER A 44 -1.07 6.53 2.11
CA SER A 44 -0.88 7.97 1.90
C SER A 44 0.34 8.51 2.65
N VAL A 45 0.73 9.72 2.27
CA VAL A 45 1.80 10.50 2.93
C VAL A 45 1.35 11.19 4.22
N CYS A 46 0.05 11.13 4.55
CA CYS A 46 -0.51 11.79 5.72
C CYS A 46 -0.07 11.14 7.03
N GLY A 47 0.06 11.94 8.09
CA GLY A 47 0.47 11.45 9.40
C GLY A 47 -0.46 10.38 9.99
N CYS A 48 -1.76 10.40 9.68
CA CYS A 48 -2.70 9.36 10.10
C CYS A 48 -2.41 7.99 9.47
N ALA A 49 -1.87 7.95 8.25
CA ALA A 49 -1.43 6.70 7.64
C ALA A 49 -0.20 6.14 8.34
N ALA A 50 0.72 7.02 8.76
CA ALA A 50 1.90 6.63 9.53
C ALA A 50 1.56 6.13 10.94
N ALA A 51 0.71 6.85 11.66
CA ALA A 51 0.41 6.56 13.06
C ALA A 51 -0.63 5.47 13.27
N ASN A 52 -1.57 5.31 12.33
CA ASN A 52 -2.74 4.44 12.53
C ASN A 52 -2.90 3.41 11.40
N ALA A 53 -3.05 3.83 10.14
CA ALA A 53 -3.48 2.91 9.09
C ALA A 53 -2.43 1.84 8.76
N ARG A 54 -1.15 2.22 8.54
CA ARG A 54 -0.08 1.25 8.30
C ARG A 54 0.14 0.36 9.51
N PRO A 55 0.26 0.87 10.76
CA PRO A 55 0.39 0.01 11.92
C PRO A 55 -0.77 -0.96 12.14
N ALA A 56 -2.02 -0.58 11.83
CA ALA A 56 -3.18 -1.44 12.01
C ALA A 56 -3.35 -2.51 10.92
N ALA A 57 -2.75 -2.30 9.73
CA ALA A 57 -2.87 -3.22 8.60
C ALA A 57 -1.80 -4.32 8.57
N LYS A 58 -0.69 -4.12 9.30
CA LYS A 58 0.38 -5.12 9.48
C LYS A 58 0.07 -6.03 10.64
#